data_AF-A0A965G5W6-F1
#
_entry.id   AF-A0A965G5W6-F1
#
_cell.length_a   1.000
_cell.length_b   1.000
_cell.length_c   1.000
_cell.angle_alpha   90.00
_cell.angle_beta   90.00
_cell.angle_gamma   90.00
#
_symmetry.space_group_name_H-M   'P 1'
#
loop_
_entity.id
_entity.type
_entity.pdbx_description
1 polymer ?
#
loop_
_entity_poly.entity_id
_entity_poly.type
_entity_poly.pdbx_seq_one_letter_code
_entity_poly.pdbx_strand_id
1 'polypeptide(L)'
;MKDSFWIKQTAEPGSEVLFRGQFRIEKNSRVRIYMVGASWYQAWIDGKWLLEGPFRYPLEAPEFQTEEIDLPAGDHVLAVHARHDGVTTRMLKATPPYLWCRLLDKERDVPIAWKGLPLTLQSPNVSWMAAPPPRRINPQLGWSDHRDTRLEPEHWRKTAFGDSEWKDPIPGASDLPEPVAAKLSPVQCFPHELTPLAEGPLAATFGLPDDIPTYAFFMRDRICQSLPAQGRWYLYDLGRVRLGRPSITLNAPAGAVIEMASAEALNNGQVSPFITLSTGLSCNLDSFVARGGRQTFTPLVPKGGRFLEVHVLGTGSDTVPVDVKYLERCYHAPTEASFACGDALLEKIWVAGAETHRACTEDALTDNPTRERGQWTGDAAATGIENSAVLFHDQLLCRRTLVQAALCAREDGMIAAVCPGGCYHMSTYAFLWVAAVRNYHRGTGDRSLLDELWPAAVRNMHALHPFLGKDGLRNEAGQIFVDWGYRTEEPTDTATNLLLLYALREMAAWAEETGRDGGPYRKSAGTLETMLRARLRGKLESGNWAAVGQRGSRHDARPRRRRDRVPRQSRRPSLGLFSEQSPGATQ
;
A
#
# COMPACT_ATOMS: atom_id res chain seq x y z
N MET A 1 -22.80 -9.86 -8.54
CA MET A 1 -22.87 -8.40 -8.73
C MET A 1 -23.44 -8.23 -10.14
N LYS A 2 -24.75 -8.06 -10.24
CA LYS A 2 -25.55 -8.32 -11.43
C LYS A 2 -25.17 -7.43 -12.62
N ASP A 3 -24.94 -6.14 -12.36
CA ASP A 3 -24.62 -5.15 -13.41
C ASP A 3 -23.12 -5.02 -13.68
N SER A 4 -22.32 -5.97 -13.17
CA SER A 4 -20.88 -6.01 -13.45
C SER A 4 -20.63 -6.52 -14.86
N PHE A 5 -19.55 -6.07 -15.49
CA PHE A 5 -19.19 -6.48 -16.85
C PHE A 5 -17.68 -6.50 -17.05
N TRP A 6 -17.22 -7.24 -18.07
CA TRP A 6 -15.83 -7.23 -18.53
C TRP A 6 -15.73 -7.61 -20.00
N ILE A 7 -14.54 -7.54 -20.60
CA ILE A 7 -14.34 -7.82 -22.03
C ILE A 7 -14.15 -9.30 -22.38
N LYS A 8 -13.89 -10.14 -21.36
CA LYS A 8 -13.72 -11.60 -21.43
C LYS A 8 -14.17 -12.20 -20.09
N GLN A 9 -14.69 -13.44 -20.11
CA GLN A 9 -15.02 -14.18 -18.88
C GLN A 9 -13.78 -14.50 -18.03
N THR A 10 -12.67 -14.79 -18.71
CA THR A 10 -11.36 -15.01 -18.08
C THR A 10 -10.35 -14.04 -18.69
N ALA A 11 -9.44 -13.53 -17.84
CA ALA A 11 -8.39 -12.63 -18.26
C ALA A 11 -7.10 -12.98 -17.53
N GLU A 12 -5.97 -12.79 -18.20
CA GLU A 12 -4.67 -13.02 -17.58
C GLU A 12 -4.40 -11.97 -16.50
N PRO A 13 -3.71 -12.33 -15.40
CA PRO A 13 -3.28 -11.38 -14.39
C PRO A 13 -2.46 -10.23 -14.98
N GLY A 14 -2.75 -9.01 -14.54
CA GLY A 14 -2.14 -7.78 -15.04
C GLY A 14 -2.73 -7.26 -16.35
N SER A 15 -3.74 -7.92 -16.93
CA SER A 15 -4.39 -7.44 -18.15
C SER A 15 -5.17 -6.14 -17.94
N GLU A 16 -5.23 -5.33 -18.98
CA GLU A 16 -5.85 -4.00 -18.96
C GLU A 16 -6.86 -3.83 -20.09
N VAL A 17 -7.88 -3.02 -19.82
CA VAL A 17 -8.95 -2.71 -20.76
C VAL A 17 -9.29 -1.23 -20.66
N LEU A 18 -9.46 -0.59 -21.82
CA LEU A 18 -10.10 0.71 -21.92
C LEU A 18 -11.60 0.49 -22.15
N PHE A 19 -12.45 1.06 -21.31
CA PHE A 19 -13.90 1.06 -21.47
C PHE A 19 -14.40 2.46 -21.79
N ARG A 20 -15.37 2.56 -22.68
CA ARG A 20 -16.09 3.80 -23.01
C ARG A 20 -17.58 3.57 -22.86
N GLY A 21 -18.21 4.34 -21.98
CA GLY A 21 -19.64 4.30 -21.72
C GLY A 21 -20.30 5.57 -22.23
N GLN A 22 -21.12 5.45 -23.27
CA GLN A 22 -21.87 6.57 -23.83
C GLN A 22 -23.25 6.66 -23.17
N PHE A 23 -23.68 7.87 -22.82
CA PHE A 23 -24.99 8.11 -22.23
C PHE A 23 -25.48 9.53 -22.54
N ARG A 24 -26.76 9.78 -22.31
CA ARG A 24 -27.39 11.08 -22.59
C ARG A 24 -28.06 11.65 -21.36
N ILE A 25 -27.89 12.96 -21.14
CA ILE A 25 -28.58 13.74 -20.13
C ILE A 25 -29.59 14.66 -20.81
N GLU A 26 -30.87 14.53 -20.47
CA GLU A 26 -31.95 15.24 -21.18
C GLU A 26 -32.02 16.73 -20.83
N LYS A 27 -31.64 17.10 -19.61
CA LYS A 27 -31.63 18.48 -19.09
C LYS A 27 -30.43 18.63 -18.18
N ASN A 28 -29.86 19.83 -18.12
CA ASN A 28 -28.78 20.15 -17.18
C ASN A 28 -29.12 19.61 -15.79
N SER A 29 -28.27 18.75 -15.26
CA SER A 29 -28.55 18.03 -14.01
C SER A 29 -27.27 17.69 -13.28
N ARG A 30 -27.41 17.57 -11.96
CA ARG A 30 -26.39 16.99 -11.10
C ARG A 30 -26.60 15.48 -11.06
N VAL A 31 -25.66 14.74 -11.63
CA VAL A 31 -25.72 13.27 -11.71
C VAL A 31 -24.84 12.65 -10.63
N ARG A 32 -25.21 11.45 -10.18
CA ARG A 32 -24.43 10.64 -9.27
C ARG A 32 -23.88 9.42 -10.01
N ILE A 33 -22.59 9.19 -9.89
CA ILE A 33 -21.89 8.06 -10.52
C ILE A 33 -21.35 7.17 -9.41
N TYR A 34 -21.74 5.89 -9.44
CA TYR A 34 -21.28 4.87 -8.52
C TYR A 34 -20.35 3.90 -9.24
N MET A 35 -19.17 3.61 -8.70
CA MET A 35 -18.18 2.75 -9.36
C MET A 35 -17.46 1.78 -8.43
N VAL A 36 -17.25 0.55 -8.93
CA VAL A 36 -16.43 -0.52 -8.33
C VAL A 36 -15.68 -1.24 -9.45
N GLY A 37 -14.48 -1.73 -9.17
CA GLY A 37 -13.73 -2.60 -10.08
C GLY A 37 -12.94 -3.66 -9.33
N ALA A 38 -12.58 -4.73 -10.04
CA ALA A 38 -11.90 -5.90 -9.48
C ALA A 38 -10.50 -5.65 -8.89
N SER A 39 -9.78 -4.62 -9.36
CA SER A 39 -8.40 -4.40 -8.91
C SER A 39 -7.97 -2.94 -8.92
N TRP A 40 -7.77 -2.30 -10.07
CA TRP A 40 -7.50 -0.86 -10.12
C TRP A 40 -8.14 -0.24 -11.37
N TYR A 41 -8.63 0.99 -11.26
CA TYR A 41 -9.13 1.74 -12.41
C TYR A 41 -8.99 3.25 -12.22
N GLN A 42 -8.95 3.95 -13.34
CA GLN A 42 -9.06 5.41 -13.40
C GLN A 42 -10.22 5.76 -14.34
N ALA A 43 -11.02 6.77 -13.98
CA ALA A 43 -12.20 7.18 -14.72
C ALA A 43 -12.16 8.67 -15.08
N TRP A 44 -12.71 9.00 -16.24
CA TRP A 44 -12.85 10.35 -16.77
C TRP A 44 -14.24 10.56 -17.34
N ILE A 45 -14.77 11.77 -17.21
CA ILE A 45 -16.01 12.21 -17.83
C ILE A 45 -15.69 13.31 -18.86
N ASP A 46 -16.00 13.07 -20.13
CA ASP A 46 -15.67 13.95 -21.28
C ASP A 46 -14.17 14.36 -21.32
N GLY A 47 -13.31 13.46 -20.84
CA GLY A 47 -11.87 13.62 -20.76
C GLY A 47 -11.38 14.50 -19.61
N LYS A 48 -12.25 14.86 -18.66
CA LYS A 48 -11.87 15.45 -17.37
C LYS A 48 -11.75 14.34 -16.33
N TRP A 49 -10.77 14.46 -15.43
CA TRP A 49 -10.59 13.50 -14.33
C TRP A 49 -11.88 13.38 -13.51
N LEU A 50 -12.31 12.16 -13.22
CA LEU A 50 -13.44 11.90 -12.34
C LEU A 50 -12.92 11.31 -11.02
N LEU A 51 -12.46 10.06 -11.05
CA LEU A 51 -12.02 9.33 -9.86
C LEU A 51 -11.04 8.21 -10.21
N GLU A 52 -10.42 7.62 -9.19
CA GLU A 52 -9.71 6.36 -9.30
C GLU A 52 -10.15 5.41 -8.19
N GLY A 53 -9.95 4.11 -8.41
CA GLY A 53 -10.40 3.11 -7.48
C GLY A 53 -9.76 1.77 -7.70
N PRO A 54 -10.28 0.76 -7.02
CA PRO A 54 -11.38 0.81 -6.05
C PRO A 54 -10.92 1.30 -4.68
N PHE A 55 -11.87 1.61 -3.80
CA PHE A 55 -11.60 1.46 -2.37
C PHE A 55 -11.51 -0.03 -2.05
N ARG A 56 -10.54 -0.44 -1.23
CA ARG A 56 -10.37 -1.85 -0.85
C ARG A 56 -11.56 -2.34 -0.05
N TYR A 57 -11.99 -3.57 -0.27
CA TYR A 57 -13.17 -4.16 0.36
C TYR A 57 -12.96 -5.65 0.68
N PRO A 58 -13.62 -6.20 1.73
CA PRO A 58 -13.83 -7.64 1.90
C PRO A 58 -14.75 -8.18 0.79
N LEU A 59 -14.53 -9.40 0.30
CA LEU A 59 -15.31 -9.97 -0.80
C LEU A 59 -16.81 -10.09 -0.48
N GLU A 60 -17.13 -10.23 0.80
CA GLU A 60 -18.49 -10.35 1.33
C GLU A 60 -19.22 -9.00 1.38
N ALA A 61 -18.49 -7.89 1.26
CA ALA A 61 -19.04 -6.54 1.29
C ALA A 61 -18.29 -5.61 0.31
N PRO A 62 -18.44 -5.79 -1.02
CA PRO A 62 -17.89 -4.86 -2.00
C PRO A 62 -18.43 -3.45 -1.78
N GLU A 63 -17.64 -2.44 -2.12
CA GLU A 63 -18.01 -1.06 -1.84
C GLU A 63 -17.81 -0.14 -3.04
N PHE A 64 -18.83 0.67 -3.35
CA PHE A 64 -18.76 1.68 -4.39
C PHE A 64 -18.33 3.04 -3.88
N GLN A 65 -17.54 3.70 -4.72
CA GLN A 65 -17.25 5.12 -4.62
C GLN A 65 -18.38 5.90 -5.28
N THR A 66 -18.66 7.09 -4.75
CA THR A 66 -19.67 7.99 -5.30
C THR A 66 -19.01 9.29 -5.73
N GLU A 67 -19.28 9.72 -6.96
CA GLU A 67 -18.97 11.06 -7.43
C GLU A 67 -20.24 11.77 -7.88
N GLU A 68 -20.32 13.07 -7.58
CA GLU A 68 -21.40 13.93 -8.03
C GLU A 68 -20.87 15.00 -8.98
N ILE A 69 -21.49 15.14 -10.13
CA ILE A 69 -21.05 16.11 -11.14
C ILE A 69 -22.23 16.77 -11.85
N ASP A 70 -22.11 18.08 -12.07
CA ASP A 70 -23.04 18.84 -12.90
C ASP A 70 -22.71 18.62 -14.39
N LEU A 71 -23.67 18.08 -15.14
CA LEU A 71 -23.56 17.87 -16.58
C LEU A 71 -24.62 18.70 -17.32
N PRO A 72 -24.26 19.35 -18.45
CA PRO A 72 -25.24 19.96 -19.32
C PRO A 72 -26.13 18.90 -20.00
N ALA A 73 -27.23 19.33 -20.62
CA ALA A 73 -28.00 18.47 -21.50
C ALA A 73 -27.17 18.09 -22.73
N GLY A 74 -27.20 16.82 -23.12
CA GLY A 74 -26.47 16.31 -24.27
C GLY A 74 -25.89 14.92 -24.07
N ASP A 75 -25.03 14.53 -25.01
CA ASP A 75 -24.35 13.25 -25.00
C ASP A 75 -23.00 13.38 -24.28
N HIS A 76 -22.70 12.39 -23.45
CA HIS A 76 -21.54 12.35 -22.59
C HIS A 76 -20.83 11.00 -22.71
N VAL A 77 -19.54 10.99 -22.36
CA VAL A 77 -18.74 9.76 -22.29
C VAL A 77 -18.07 9.59 -20.94
N LEU A 78 -18.30 8.42 -20.33
CA LEU A 78 -17.54 7.92 -19.19
C LEU A 78 -16.44 6.99 -19.73
N ALA A 79 -15.19 7.42 -19.64
CA ALA A 79 -14.02 6.68 -20.08
C ALA A 79 -13.32 6.06 -18.86
N VAL A 80 -13.00 4.77 -18.90
CA VAL A 80 -12.38 4.04 -17.79
C VAL A 80 -11.19 3.23 -18.27
N HIS A 81 -10.04 3.40 -17.63
CA HIS A 81 -8.87 2.53 -17.82
C HIS A 81 -8.80 1.61 -16.62
N ALA A 82 -9.09 0.32 -16.83
CA ALA A 82 -9.18 -0.68 -15.78
C ALA A 82 -8.11 -1.76 -15.94
N ARG A 83 -7.54 -2.20 -14.82
CA ARG A 83 -6.63 -3.33 -14.71
C ARG A 83 -7.28 -4.44 -13.90
N HIS A 84 -7.10 -5.67 -14.37
CA HIS A 84 -7.35 -6.88 -13.60
C HIS A 84 -6.04 -7.41 -13.05
N ASP A 85 -5.82 -7.32 -11.74
CA ASP A 85 -4.57 -7.79 -11.14
C ASP A 85 -4.49 -9.32 -11.14
N GLY A 86 -5.62 -10.03 -11.01
CA GLY A 86 -5.69 -11.51 -11.05
C GLY A 86 -4.96 -12.22 -9.91
N VAL A 87 -4.53 -11.49 -8.88
CA VAL A 87 -3.73 -11.99 -7.76
C VAL A 87 -4.17 -11.34 -6.46
N THR A 88 -3.98 -12.04 -5.34
CA THR A 88 -4.18 -11.45 -4.02
C THR A 88 -3.03 -10.50 -3.70
N THR A 89 -3.38 -9.27 -3.32
CA THR A 89 -2.47 -8.23 -2.82
C THR A 89 -2.81 -7.92 -1.36
N ARG A 90 -2.07 -7.01 -0.72
CA ARG A 90 -2.43 -6.49 0.61
C ARG A 90 -3.68 -5.62 0.58
N MET A 91 -4.06 -5.12 -0.59
CA MET A 91 -5.26 -4.31 -0.76
C MET A 91 -6.49 -5.17 -0.99
N LEU A 92 -6.44 -6.13 -1.94
CA LEU A 92 -7.60 -6.91 -2.38
C LEU A 92 -7.28 -8.39 -2.57
N LYS A 93 -8.26 -9.25 -2.31
CA LYS A 93 -8.20 -10.67 -2.68
C LYS A 93 -8.37 -10.80 -4.20
N ALA A 94 -7.79 -11.86 -4.77
CA ALA A 94 -8.02 -12.20 -6.16
C ALA A 94 -9.53 -12.40 -6.41
N THR A 95 -10.03 -11.78 -7.48
CA THR A 95 -11.41 -11.90 -7.97
C THR A 95 -11.39 -12.07 -9.47
N PRO A 96 -12.46 -12.58 -10.12
CA PRO A 96 -12.62 -12.46 -11.55
C PRO A 96 -12.53 -11.00 -12.02
N PRO A 97 -12.14 -10.72 -13.27
CA PRO A 97 -12.09 -9.36 -13.78
C PRO A 97 -13.50 -8.77 -13.89
N TYR A 98 -13.71 -7.55 -13.39
CA TYR A 98 -14.98 -6.85 -13.54
C TYR A 98 -14.83 -5.33 -13.37
N LEU A 99 -15.76 -4.62 -14.01
CA LEU A 99 -16.12 -3.24 -13.73
C LEU A 99 -17.62 -3.21 -13.42
N TRP A 100 -18.03 -2.40 -12.46
CA TRP A 100 -19.42 -2.14 -12.14
C TRP A 100 -19.61 -0.64 -12.04
N CYS A 101 -20.65 -0.14 -12.70
CA CYS A 101 -20.95 1.28 -12.75
C CYS A 101 -22.45 1.51 -12.84
N ARG A 102 -22.96 2.45 -12.04
CA ARG A 102 -24.32 2.97 -12.15
C ARG A 102 -24.29 4.49 -12.20
N LEU A 103 -25.17 5.07 -13.01
CA LEU A 103 -25.33 6.52 -13.12
C LEU A 103 -26.78 6.88 -12.85
N LEU A 104 -27.00 7.81 -11.92
CA LEU A 104 -28.32 8.32 -11.59
C LEU A 104 -28.44 9.80 -11.95
N ASP A 105 -29.49 10.14 -12.70
CA ASP A 105 -30.00 11.52 -12.81
C ASP A 105 -31.11 11.68 -11.76
N LYS A 106 -30.81 12.40 -10.67
CA LYS A 106 -31.62 12.41 -9.45
C LYS A 106 -31.78 10.97 -8.94
N GLU A 107 -32.98 10.41 -8.96
CA GLU A 107 -33.28 9.04 -8.52
C GLU A 107 -33.51 8.07 -9.68
N ARG A 108 -33.27 8.48 -10.93
CA ARG A 108 -33.53 7.65 -12.11
C ARG A 108 -32.22 7.12 -12.68
N ASP A 109 -32.16 5.81 -12.91
CA ASP A 109 -31.05 5.19 -13.63
C ASP A 109 -30.96 5.75 -15.05
N VAL A 110 -29.75 6.15 -15.43
CA VAL A 110 -29.40 6.53 -16.80
C VAL A 110 -28.62 5.36 -17.41
N PRO A 111 -29.14 4.72 -18.46
CA PRO A 111 -28.45 3.61 -19.11
C PRO A 111 -27.16 4.10 -19.78
N ILE A 112 -26.10 3.30 -19.65
CA ILE A 112 -24.80 3.57 -20.25
C ILE A 112 -24.51 2.48 -21.28
N ALA A 113 -24.27 2.88 -22.53
CA ALA A 113 -23.88 1.99 -23.62
C ALA A 113 -22.36 1.81 -23.60
N TRP A 114 -21.91 0.65 -23.11
CA TRP A 114 -20.50 0.35 -22.93
C TRP A 114 -19.86 -0.33 -24.14
N LYS A 115 -18.62 0.08 -24.44
CA LYS A 115 -17.68 -0.55 -25.36
C LYS A 115 -16.33 -0.76 -24.67
N GLY A 116 -15.58 -1.78 -25.08
CA GLY A 116 -14.28 -2.11 -24.49
C GLY A 116 -13.20 -2.45 -25.52
N LEU A 117 -11.97 -1.98 -25.25
CA LEU A 117 -10.76 -2.28 -25.99
C LEU A 117 -9.74 -2.92 -25.03
N PRO A 118 -9.48 -4.25 -25.14
CA PRO A 118 -8.37 -4.87 -24.42
C PRO A 118 -7.06 -4.28 -24.91
N LEU A 119 -6.21 -3.82 -23.98
CA LEU A 119 -4.89 -3.32 -24.33
C LEU A 119 -3.93 -4.48 -24.52
N THR A 120 -3.18 -4.44 -25.61
CA THR A 120 -1.95 -5.22 -25.72
C THR A 120 -0.85 -4.42 -25.03
N LEU A 121 -0.39 -4.90 -23.87
CA LEU A 121 0.61 -4.19 -23.06
C LEU A 121 2.02 -4.25 -23.67
N GLN A 122 2.22 -5.07 -24.70
CA GLN A 122 3.48 -5.25 -25.40
C GLN A 122 3.25 -5.24 -26.92
N SER A 123 4.04 -4.44 -27.63
CA SER A 123 4.13 -4.57 -29.08
C SER A 123 5.11 -5.70 -29.41
N PRO A 124 4.78 -6.61 -30.36
CA PRO A 124 5.72 -7.66 -30.79
C PRO A 124 7.01 -7.11 -31.42
N ASN A 125 7.06 -5.80 -31.72
CA ASN A 125 8.17 -5.13 -32.39
C ASN A 125 8.95 -4.18 -31.47
N VAL A 126 8.82 -4.32 -30.14
CA VAL A 126 9.55 -3.53 -29.15
C VAL A 126 10.52 -4.44 -28.42
N SER A 127 11.77 -3.98 -28.25
CA SER A 127 12.74 -4.69 -27.41
C SER A 127 12.14 -4.91 -26.02
N TRP A 128 12.23 -6.12 -25.50
CA TRP A 128 11.80 -6.48 -24.14
C TRP A 128 12.39 -5.54 -23.06
N MET A 129 13.52 -4.84 -23.32
CA MET A 129 14.06 -3.80 -22.43
C MET A 129 13.10 -2.63 -22.26
N ALA A 130 12.36 -2.30 -23.31
CA ALA A 130 11.43 -1.17 -23.36
C ALA A 130 10.01 -1.57 -22.95
N ALA A 131 9.67 -2.87 -22.97
CA ALA A 131 8.37 -3.40 -22.54
C ALA A 131 8.52 -4.84 -22.00
N PRO A 132 9.10 -5.04 -20.78
CA PRO A 132 9.30 -6.37 -20.21
C PRO A 132 7.96 -7.05 -19.89
N PRO A 133 7.92 -8.39 -19.71
CA PRO A 133 6.72 -9.10 -19.25
C PRO A 133 6.14 -8.45 -18.00
N PRO A 134 4.81 -8.48 -17.81
CA PRO A 134 4.17 -7.94 -16.62
C PRO A 134 4.90 -8.41 -15.35
N ARG A 135 5.36 -7.43 -14.57
CA ARG A 135 6.12 -7.69 -13.36
C ARG A 135 5.35 -7.20 -12.16
N ARG A 136 5.26 -8.04 -11.14
CA ARG A 136 4.74 -7.63 -9.82
C ARG A 136 5.67 -6.58 -9.22
N ILE A 137 5.11 -5.49 -8.69
CA ILE A 137 5.87 -4.49 -7.89
C ILE A 137 6.59 -5.23 -6.77
N ASN A 138 5.86 -6.12 -6.09
CA ASN A 138 6.35 -7.15 -5.18
C ASN A 138 5.22 -8.19 -4.93
N PRO A 139 5.47 -9.29 -4.19
CA PRO A 139 4.43 -10.26 -3.81
C PRO A 139 3.25 -9.70 -3.00
N GLN A 140 3.37 -8.50 -2.43
CA GLN A 140 2.34 -7.85 -1.61
C GLN A 140 1.46 -6.88 -2.42
N LEU A 141 1.94 -6.34 -3.54
CA LEU A 141 1.27 -5.34 -4.38
C LEU A 141 1.00 -5.89 -5.78
N GLY A 142 0.27 -5.14 -6.61
CA GLY A 142 -0.06 -5.51 -7.99
C GLY A 142 1.13 -5.41 -8.96
N TRP A 143 0.89 -4.81 -10.13
CA TRP A 143 1.80 -4.82 -11.26
C TRP A 143 2.45 -3.45 -11.51
N SER A 144 3.71 -3.45 -11.94
CA SER A 144 4.36 -2.29 -12.54
C SER A 144 3.72 -1.96 -13.88
N ASP A 145 3.67 -0.68 -14.22
CA ASP A 145 3.20 -0.19 -15.52
C ASP A 145 4.31 -0.34 -16.57
N HIS A 146 4.09 -1.20 -17.56
CA HIS A 146 4.89 -1.28 -18.77
C HIS A 146 3.95 -1.04 -19.96
N ARG A 147 4.03 0.15 -20.59
CA ARG A 147 3.02 0.58 -21.57
C ARG A 147 3.61 1.14 -22.85
N ASP A 148 3.16 0.62 -23.99
CA ASP A 148 3.44 1.21 -25.30
C ASP A 148 2.28 2.13 -25.70
N THR A 149 2.50 3.44 -25.56
CA THR A 149 1.46 4.43 -25.84
C THR A 149 1.06 4.45 -27.32
N ARG A 150 1.84 3.87 -28.25
CA ARG A 150 1.43 3.74 -29.66
C ARG A 150 0.21 2.83 -29.84
N LEU A 151 -0.03 1.94 -28.89
CA LEU A 151 -1.14 0.99 -28.92
C LEU A 151 -2.40 1.53 -28.24
N GLU A 152 -2.30 2.69 -27.58
CA GLU A 152 -3.44 3.35 -26.94
C GLU A 152 -4.05 4.38 -27.91
N PRO A 153 -5.36 4.33 -28.23
CA PRO A 153 -5.95 5.29 -29.17
C PRO A 153 -5.88 6.72 -28.66
N GLU A 154 -5.59 7.70 -29.51
CA GLU A 154 -5.60 9.11 -29.10
C GLU A 154 -7.02 9.60 -28.86
N HIS A 155 -7.17 10.52 -27.90
CA HIS A 155 -8.44 11.19 -27.59
C HIS A 155 -9.61 10.26 -27.25
N TRP A 156 -9.38 8.97 -26.97
CA TRP A 156 -10.40 7.98 -26.58
C TRP A 156 -11.18 8.34 -25.31
N ARG A 157 -10.82 9.42 -24.60
CA ARG A 157 -11.57 9.91 -23.44
C ARG A 157 -12.58 11.00 -23.80
N LYS A 158 -12.59 11.47 -25.05
CA LYS A 158 -13.42 12.58 -25.52
C LYS A 158 -14.70 12.08 -26.18
N THR A 159 -15.75 12.88 -26.09
CA THR A 159 -17.08 12.57 -26.62
C THR A 159 -17.05 12.36 -28.14
N ALA A 160 -16.22 13.13 -28.86
CA ALA A 160 -16.11 13.07 -30.32
C ALA A 160 -15.39 11.81 -30.88
N PHE A 161 -14.79 10.98 -30.04
CA PHE A 161 -14.07 9.78 -30.50
C PHE A 161 -15.05 8.67 -30.91
N GLY A 162 -14.81 8.02 -32.06
CA GLY A 162 -15.61 6.87 -32.52
C GLY A 162 -15.07 5.55 -31.99
N ASP A 163 -15.91 4.76 -31.33
CA ASP A 163 -15.58 3.45 -30.73
C ASP A 163 -16.33 2.28 -31.38
N SER A 164 -16.76 2.41 -32.64
CA SER A 164 -17.50 1.37 -33.36
C SER A 164 -16.76 0.03 -33.47
N GLU A 165 -15.43 0.08 -33.58
CA GLU A 165 -14.56 -1.09 -33.69
C GLU A 165 -14.29 -1.77 -32.33
N TRP A 166 -14.75 -1.17 -31.23
CA TRP A 166 -14.56 -1.71 -29.89
C TRP A 166 -15.62 -2.79 -29.60
N LYS A 167 -15.28 -3.71 -28.71
CA LYS A 167 -16.13 -4.87 -28.43
C LYS A 167 -17.18 -4.53 -27.39
N ASP A 168 -18.35 -5.15 -27.51
CA ASP A 168 -19.36 -5.11 -26.45
C ASP A 168 -18.86 -5.90 -25.23
N PRO A 169 -18.96 -5.37 -24.00
CA PRO A 169 -18.60 -6.10 -22.81
C PRO A 169 -19.64 -7.19 -22.50
N ILE A 170 -19.17 -8.24 -21.83
CA ILE A 170 -19.96 -9.36 -21.36
C ILE A 170 -20.50 -9.00 -19.96
N PRO A 171 -21.83 -8.99 -19.75
CA PRO A 171 -22.42 -8.72 -18.44
C PRO A 171 -22.27 -9.92 -17.48
N GLY A 172 -22.52 -9.68 -16.19
CA GLY A 172 -22.45 -10.71 -15.14
C GLY A 172 -21.03 -11.20 -14.86
N ALA A 173 -20.04 -10.29 -14.92
CA ALA A 173 -18.62 -10.66 -14.79
C ALA A 173 -18.19 -11.11 -13.38
N SER A 174 -18.99 -10.80 -12.35
CA SER A 174 -18.69 -11.14 -10.96
C SER A 174 -19.92 -11.68 -10.22
N ASP A 175 -19.70 -12.72 -9.41
CA ASP A 175 -20.65 -13.37 -8.51
C ASP A 175 -20.69 -12.75 -7.09
N LEU A 176 -19.86 -11.74 -6.82
CA LEU A 176 -19.81 -11.04 -5.53
C LEU A 176 -21.18 -10.41 -5.17
N PRO A 177 -21.44 -10.08 -3.89
CA PRO A 177 -22.65 -9.34 -3.52
C PRO A 177 -22.77 -7.99 -4.24
N GLU A 178 -23.98 -7.42 -4.27
CA GLU A 178 -24.13 -6.03 -4.74
C GLU A 178 -23.33 -5.08 -3.84
N PRO A 179 -22.62 -4.11 -4.44
CA PRO A 179 -21.79 -3.22 -3.67
C PRO A 179 -22.65 -2.25 -2.85
N VAL A 180 -22.17 -1.92 -1.67
CA VAL A 180 -22.77 -0.90 -0.80
C VAL A 180 -21.96 0.39 -0.86
N ALA A 181 -22.54 1.51 -0.40
CA ALA A 181 -21.80 2.76 -0.33
C ALA A 181 -20.61 2.61 0.64
N ALA A 182 -19.42 3.02 0.20
CA ALA A 182 -18.29 3.12 1.10
C ALA A 182 -18.58 4.13 2.22
N LYS A 183 -18.39 3.72 3.48
CA LYS A 183 -18.55 4.59 4.65
C LYS A 183 -17.27 5.39 4.91
N LEU A 184 -16.86 6.17 3.92
CA LEU A 184 -15.65 7.00 3.92
C LEU A 184 -15.92 8.32 3.23
N SER A 185 -15.17 9.35 3.62
CA SER A 185 -15.04 10.54 2.79
C SER A 185 -14.26 10.21 1.50
N PRO A 186 -14.41 11.01 0.43
CA PRO A 186 -13.64 10.82 -0.80
C PRO A 186 -12.13 10.86 -0.52
N VAL A 187 -11.38 9.91 -1.12
CA VAL A 187 -9.92 9.99 -1.14
C VAL A 187 -9.51 11.11 -2.09
N GLN A 188 -8.62 11.98 -1.62
CA GLN A 188 -8.26 13.21 -2.32
C GLN A 188 -7.01 13.03 -3.18
N CYS A 189 -6.86 13.94 -4.14
CA CYS A 189 -5.70 14.07 -5.01
C CYS A 189 -5.09 15.45 -4.84
N PHE A 190 -3.85 15.52 -4.34
CA PHE A 190 -3.11 16.77 -4.14
C PHE A 190 -2.00 16.87 -5.20
N PRO A 191 -2.09 17.79 -6.17
CA PRO A 191 -1.02 18.00 -7.12
C PRO A 191 0.16 18.71 -6.46
N HIS A 192 1.36 18.16 -6.63
CA HIS A 192 2.62 18.78 -6.23
C HIS A 192 3.48 19.02 -7.45
N GLU A 193 3.99 20.24 -7.57
CA GLU A 193 5.10 20.52 -8.50
C GLU A 193 6.38 19.90 -7.92
N LEU A 194 7.14 19.20 -8.76
CA LEU A 194 8.33 18.50 -8.35
C LEU A 194 9.55 19.43 -8.38
N THR A 195 10.33 19.45 -7.29
CA THR A 195 11.57 20.25 -7.23
C THR A 195 12.70 19.50 -7.95
N PRO A 196 13.27 20.05 -9.04
CA PRO A 196 14.41 19.42 -9.70
C PRO A 196 15.64 19.47 -8.79
N LEU A 197 16.32 18.33 -8.61
CA LEU A 197 17.57 18.23 -7.87
C LEU A 197 18.78 18.20 -8.79
N ALA A 198 18.71 17.39 -9.85
CA ALA A 198 19.80 17.20 -10.79
C ALA A 198 19.29 16.59 -12.09
N GLU A 199 20.09 16.74 -13.14
CA GLU A 199 19.88 16.12 -14.44
C GLU A 199 21.24 15.84 -15.11
N GLY A 200 21.26 14.99 -16.12
CA GLY A 200 22.48 14.69 -16.83
C GLY A 200 22.30 13.78 -18.04
N PRO A 201 23.39 13.52 -18.78
CA PRO A 201 23.38 12.56 -19.87
C PRO A 201 23.22 11.13 -19.32
N LEU A 202 22.64 10.25 -20.14
CA LEU A 202 22.42 8.86 -19.78
C LEU A 202 22.88 7.94 -20.92
N ALA A 203 23.68 6.93 -20.59
CA ALA A 203 24.08 5.88 -21.52
C ALA A 203 23.82 4.50 -20.90
N ALA A 204 23.28 3.57 -21.70
CA ALA A 204 23.21 2.18 -21.30
C ALA A 204 24.61 1.58 -21.27
N THR A 205 24.99 1.00 -20.13
CA THR A 205 26.27 0.30 -19.90
C THR A 205 26.17 -1.21 -20.16
N PHE A 206 24.95 -1.75 -20.09
CA PHE A 206 24.64 -3.18 -20.20
C PHE A 206 23.22 -3.37 -20.76
N GLY A 207 22.96 -4.50 -21.44
CA GLY A 207 21.66 -4.81 -22.04
C GLY A 207 21.66 -6.04 -22.94
N LEU A 208 21.65 -7.23 -22.34
CA LEU A 208 21.32 -8.49 -23.00
C LEU A 208 19.83 -8.77 -22.94
N PRO A 209 19.24 -9.52 -23.90
CA PRO A 209 17.81 -9.69 -23.99
C PRO A 209 17.01 -10.24 -22.80
N ASP A 210 17.68 -10.68 -21.74
CA ASP A 210 17.08 -11.29 -20.56
C ASP A 210 17.48 -10.55 -19.25
N ASP A 211 18.12 -9.39 -19.33
CA ASP A 211 18.56 -8.67 -18.12
C ASP A 211 17.38 -8.15 -17.30
N ILE A 212 17.51 -8.06 -15.97
CA ILE A 212 16.42 -7.56 -15.14
C ILE A 212 16.36 -6.02 -15.28
N PRO A 213 15.23 -5.42 -15.71
CA PRO A 213 15.12 -3.98 -16.00
C PRO A 213 15.54 -3.06 -14.85
N THR A 214 15.37 -3.52 -13.61
CA THR A 214 15.77 -2.75 -12.42
C THR A 214 17.28 -2.66 -12.25
N TYR A 215 18.03 -3.70 -12.62
CA TYR A 215 19.49 -3.61 -12.64
C TYR A 215 19.94 -2.71 -13.79
N ALA A 216 19.32 -2.85 -14.97
CA ALA A 216 19.62 -1.99 -16.10
C ALA A 216 19.41 -0.51 -15.76
N PHE A 217 18.28 -0.15 -15.14
CA PHE A 217 18.00 1.21 -14.66
C PHE A 217 19.10 1.70 -13.72
N PHE A 218 19.42 0.92 -12.69
CA PHE A 218 20.34 1.34 -11.63
C PHE A 218 21.79 1.45 -12.11
N MET A 219 22.21 0.62 -13.06
CA MET A 219 23.60 0.52 -13.52
C MET A 219 23.97 1.44 -14.70
N ARG A 220 23.03 2.21 -15.26
CA ARG A 220 23.30 3.11 -16.40
C ARG A 220 24.35 4.16 -16.03
N ASP A 221 25.18 4.53 -17.01
CA ASP A 221 26.17 5.59 -16.84
C ASP A 221 25.47 6.95 -16.91
N ARG A 222 25.46 7.65 -15.79
CA ARG A 222 24.86 8.99 -15.60
C ARG A 222 25.82 10.15 -15.89
N ILE A 223 27.07 9.83 -16.21
CA ILE A 223 28.14 10.79 -16.51
C ILE A 223 28.48 10.76 -18.01
N CYS A 224 28.43 9.58 -18.64
CA CYS A 224 28.72 9.37 -20.06
C CYS A 224 30.14 9.84 -20.45
N GLN A 225 31.15 9.52 -19.62
CA GLN A 225 32.54 9.87 -19.92
C GLN A 225 33.14 9.00 -21.02
N SER A 226 32.80 7.70 -21.04
CA SER A 226 33.37 6.71 -21.97
C SER A 226 32.38 6.21 -23.01
N LEU A 227 31.08 6.43 -22.82
CA LEU A 227 30.01 6.02 -23.73
C LEU A 227 29.26 7.26 -24.25
N PRO A 228 28.85 7.28 -25.53
CA PRO A 228 28.02 8.35 -26.04
C PRO A 228 26.67 8.36 -25.32
N ALA A 229 26.18 9.56 -25.00
CA ALA A 229 24.85 9.72 -24.43
C ALA A 229 23.79 9.19 -25.40
N GLN A 230 22.87 8.37 -24.87
CA GLN A 230 21.74 7.78 -25.59
C GLN A 230 20.40 8.41 -25.15
N GLY A 231 20.48 9.35 -24.23
CA GLY A 231 19.35 9.95 -23.55
C GLY A 231 19.77 10.82 -22.38
N ARG A 232 18.82 11.10 -21.49
CA ARG A 232 18.99 11.94 -20.31
C ARG A 232 18.31 11.35 -19.09
N TRP A 233 18.78 11.71 -17.91
CA TRP A 233 18.11 11.42 -16.64
C TRP A 233 17.75 12.72 -15.92
N TYR A 234 16.67 12.67 -15.14
CA TYR A 234 16.17 13.77 -14.32
C TYR A 234 15.81 13.28 -12.92
N LEU A 235 16.30 13.95 -11.89
CA LEU A 235 16.07 13.61 -10.47
C LEU A 235 15.28 14.72 -9.79
N TYR A 236 14.23 14.34 -9.05
CA TYR A 236 13.34 15.25 -8.35
C TYR A 236 13.17 14.88 -6.87
N ASP A 237 12.89 15.88 -6.02
CA ASP A 237 12.53 15.72 -4.60
C ASP A 237 11.09 16.18 -4.34
N LEU A 238 10.30 15.31 -3.71
CA LEU A 238 8.95 15.62 -3.19
C LEU A 238 8.97 16.36 -1.85
N GLY A 239 10.16 16.52 -1.25
CA GLY A 239 10.40 17.07 0.07
C GLY A 239 10.12 16.10 1.22
N ARG A 240 9.19 15.15 1.02
CA ARG A 240 8.79 14.12 1.99
C ARG A 240 8.32 12.85 1.27
N VAL A 241 8.19 11.75 2.00
CA VAL A 241 7.61 10.51 1.47
C VAL A 241 6.12 10.72 1.22
N ARG A 242 5.65 10.36 0.03
CA ARG A 242 4.24 10.46 -0.39
C ARG A 242 3.82 9.19 -1.12
N LEU A 243 2.51 9.00 -1.28
CA LEU A 243 1.91 8.02 -2.19
C LEU A 243 1.16 8.77 -3.29
N GLY A 244 1.36 8.39 -4.54
CA GLY A 244 0.78 9.13 -5.65
C GLY A 244 1.35 8.72 -7.01
N ARG A 245 0.94 9.41 -8.05
CA ARG A 245 1.37 9.12 -9.43
C ARG A 245 2.24 10.26 -9.97
N PRO A 246 3.48 9.99 -10.43
CA PRO A 246 4.20 10.97 -11.23
C PRO A 246 3.46 11.20 -12.55
N SER A 247 3.37 12.45 -12.99
CA SER A 247 2.76 12.87 -14.24
C SER A 247 3.73 13.78 -14.98
N ILE A 248 4.34 13.25 -16.04
CA ILE A 248 5.42 13.92 -16.75
C ILE A 248 5.02 14.14 -18.20
N THR A 249 4.93 15.40 -18.61
CA THR A 249 4.71 15.77 -20.01
C THR A 249 6.04 16.04 -20.69
N LEU A 250 6.26 15.42 -21.84
CA LEU A 250 7.46 15.60 -22.66
C LEU A 250 7.11 15.47 -24.15
N ASN A 251 7.91 16.10 -24.99
CA ASN A 251 7.86 15.93 -26.43
C ASN A 251 8.98 14.98 -26.84
N ALA A 252 8.63 13.73 -27.20
CA ALA A 252 9.61 12.71 -27.56
C ALA A 252 9.30 12.10 -28.93
N PRO A 253 10.33 11.62 -29.67
CA PRO A 253 10.11 10.85 -30.88
C PRO A 253 9.39 9.53 -30.58
N ALA A 254 8.69 9.01 -31.59
CA ALA A 254 8.04 7.72 -31.49
C ALA A 254 9.08 6.62 -31.22
N GLY A 255 8.81 5.73 -30.25
CA GLY A 255 9.72 4.68 -29.82
C GLY A 255 10.71 5.08 -28.72
N ALA A 256 10.76 6.35 -28.30
CA ALA A 256 11.54 6.75 -27.12
C ALA A 256 11.04 6.01 -25.86
N VAL A 257 11.95 5.69 -24.95
CA VAL A 257 11.65 4.96 -23.71
C VAL A 257 11.73 5.90 -22.52
N ILE A 258 10.68 5.93 -21.71
CA ILE A 258 10.56 6.74 -20.51
C ILE A 258 10.41 5.78 -19.33
N GLU A 259 11.38 5.74 -18.44
CA GLU A 259 11.32 4.95 -17.21
C GLU A 259 11.23 5.86 -15.99
N MET A 260 10.42 5.48 -15.01
CA MET A 260 10.21 6.23 -13.78
C MET A 260 10.44 5.33 -12.58
N ALA A 261 11.41 5.68 -11.74
CA ALA A 261 11.68 4.98 -10.49
C ALA A 261 11.49 5.89 -9.28
N SER A 262 10.97 5.32 -8.19
CA SER A 262 10.74 6.06 -6.93
C SER A 262 11.40 5.36 -5.74
N ALA A 263 12.00 6.14 -4.84
CA ALA A 263 12.56 5.66 -3.58
C ALA A 263 12.35 6.64 -2.42
N GLU A 264 12.40 6.14 -1.19
CA GLU A 264 12.31 6.96 0.04
C GLU A 264 13.63 7.70 0.33
N ALA A 265 14.76 7.12 -0.11
CA ALA A 265 16.10 7.64 0.08
C ALA A 265 16.95 7.46 -1.18
N LEU A 266 17.97 8.31 -1.33
CA LEU A 266 18.96 8.19 -2.41
C LEU A 266 20.09 7.23 -1.99
N ASN A 267 20.55 6.45 -2.96
CA ASN A 267 21.77 5.65 -2.87
C ASN A 267 22.86 6.34 -3.71
N ASN A 268 23.88 6.92 -3.05
CA ASN A 268 24.96 7.66 -3.71
C ASN A 268 24.47 8.74 -4.71
N GLY A 269 23.40 9.46 -4.36
CA GLY A 269 22.81 10.50 -5.21
C GLY A 269 21.96 9.97 -6.38
N GLN A 270 21.55 8.70 -6.35
CA GLN A 270 20.66 8.07 -7.31
C GLN A 270 19.45 7.45 -6.63
N VAL A 271 18.31 7.40 -7.32
CA VAL A 271 17.20 6.53 -6.92
C VAL A 271 17.56 5.06 -7.13
N SER A 272 17.38 4.26 -6.08
CA SER A 272 17.42 2.82 -6.19
C SER A 272 16.00 2.29 -6.43
N PRO A 273 15.71 1.63 -7.57
CA PRO A 273 14.36 1.15 -7.86
C PRO A 273 13.94 -0.03 -6.96
N PHE A 274 14.87 -0.63 -6.22
CA PHE A 274 14.60 -1.78 -5.36
C PHE A 274 13.84 -1.37 -4.10
N ILE A 275 12.81 -2.15 -3.74
CA ILE A 275 12.12 -1.96 -2.47
C ILE A 275 12.84 -2.80 -1.41
N THR A 276 13.56 -2.14 -0.50
CA THR A 276 14.27 -2.80 0.59
C THR A 276 13.32 -3.44 1.60
N LEU A 277 13.78 -4.49 2.29
CA LEU A 277 12.97 -5.25 3.28
C LEU A 277 11.65 -5.80 2.70
N SER A 278 11.60 -5.96 1.37
CA SER A 278 10.48 -6.54 0.64
C SER A 278 10.75 -8.00 0.26
N THR A 279 9.73 -8.66 -0.28
CA THR A 279 9.80 -10.07 -0.69
C THR A 279 10.12 -10.21 -2.19
N GLY A 280 10.98 -11.16 -2.58
CA GLY A 280 11.28 -11.43 -3.99
C GLY A 280 11.91 -10.26 -4.76
N LEU A 281 11.79 -10.29 -6.09
CA LEU A 281 12.34 -9.28 -7.01
C LEU A 281 11.49 -7.99 -6.99
N SER A 282 11.51 -7.26 -5.88
CA SER A 282 10.68 -6.08 -5.65
C SER A 282 11.23 -4.80 -6.27
N CYS A 283 10.39 -3.99 -6.91
CA CYS A 283 10.77 -2.67 -7.39
C CYS A 283 9.62 -1.68 -7.60
N ASN A 284 9.92 -0.39 -7.43
CA ASN A 284 9.10 0.73 -7.88
C ASN A 284 9.70 1.29 -9.17
N LEU A 285 9.44 0.61 -10.28
CA LEU A 285 9.87 1.01 -11.63
C LEU A 285 8.71 0.81 -12.60
N ASP A 286 8.37 1.87 -13.33
CA ASP A 286 7.42 1.87 -14.44
C ASP A 286 8.15 2.28 -15.74
N SER A 287 7.68 1.80 -16.89
CA SER A 287 8.29 2.09 -18.21
C SER A 287 7.24 2.34 -19.28
N PHE A 288 7.53 3.27 -20.18
CA PHE A 288 6.66 3.68 -21.26
C PHE A 288 7.41 3.79 -22.58
N VAL A 289 6.75 3.43 -23.68
CA VAL A 289 7.21 3.72 -25.04
C VAL A 289 6.37 4.84 -25.63
N ALA A 290 7.02 5.90 -26.09
CA ALA A 290 6.38 7.10 -26.61
C ALA A 290 5.75 6.86 -27.99
N ARG A 291 4.54 7.41 -28.20
CA ARG A 291 3.91 7.44 -29.52
C ARG A 291 4.49 8.42 -30.52
N GLY A 292 5.35 9.32 -30.05
CA GLY A 292 5.76 10.50 -30.80
C GLY A 292 5.00 11.75 -30.34
N GLY A 293 5.65 12.90 -30.45
CA GLY A 293 5.06 14.19 -30.12
C GLY A 293 4.93 14.44 -28.60
N ARG A 294 4.19 15.50 -28.27
CA ARG A 294 3.92 15.92 -26.89
C ARG A 294 2.86 15.03 -26.24
N GLN A 295 3.21 14.38 -25.14
CA GLN A 295 2.28 13.54 -24.38
C GLN A 295 2.65 13.47 -22.90
N THR A 296 1.71 12.99 -22.09
CA THR A 296 1.89 12.83 -20.64
C THR A 296 2.02 11.36 -20.27
N PHE A 297 3.07 11.04 -19.52
CA PHE A 297 3.36 9.73 -18.98
C PHE A 297 3.01 9.70 -17.49
N THR A 298 2.16 8.77 -17.08
CA THR A 298 1.72 8.59 -15.69
C THR A 298 1.38 7.12 -15.46
N PRO A 299 1.79 6.48 -14.36
CA PRO A 299 1.36 5.11 -14.08
C PRO A 299 -0.14 5.03 -13.77
N LEU A 300 -0.71 3.82 -13.90
CA LEU A 300 -2.09 3.54 -13.53
C LEU A 300 -2.26 3.49 -12.01
N VAL A 301 -1.29 2.88 -11.33
CA VAL A 301 -1.32 2.67 -9.87
C VAL A 301 -0.33 3.62 -9.17
N PRO A 302 -0.72 4.25 -8.05
CA PRO A 302 0.18 5.08 -7.23
C PRO A 302 1.44 4.34 -6.77
N LYS A 303 2.57 5.07 -6.73
CA LYS A 303 3.88 4.60 -6.28
C LYS A 303 4.36 5.46 -5.12
N GLY A 304 4.71 4.82 -4.00
CA GLY A 304 5.24 5.54 -2.85
C GLY A 304 6.71 5.90 -3.00
N GLY A 305 7.10 7.07 -2.49
CA GLY A 305 8.50 7.50 -2.43
C GLY A 305 8.65 8.98 -2.09
N ARG A 306 9.89 9.44 -1.98
CA ARG A 306 10.26 10.86 -1.85
C ARG A 306 11.01 11.36 -3.08
N PHE A 307 11.91 10.55 -3.61
CA PHE A 307 12.72 10.88 -4.76
C PHE A 307 12.18 10.16 -5.99
N LEU A 308 12.09 10.88 -7.10
CA LEU A 308 11.69 10.36 -8.40
C LEU A 308 12.85 10.56 -9.39
N GLU A 309 13.27 9.48 -10.04
CA GLU A 309 14.26 9.54 -11.11
C GLU A 309 13.64 9.05 -12.42
N VAL A 310 13.86 9.83 -13.47
CA VAL A 310 13.24 9.65 -14.78
C VAL A 310 14.34 9.47 -15.81
N HIS A 311 14.34 8.32 -16.47
CA HIS A 311 15.25 8.04 -17.58
C HIS A 311 14.51 8.21 -18.90
N VAL A 312 15.07 9.00 -19.81
CA VAL A 312 14.53 9.22 -21.16
C VAL A 312 15.58 8.77 -22.17
N LEU A 313 15.29 7.69 -22.90
CA LEU A 313 16.21 7.01 -23.83
C LEU A 313 15.68 7.02 -25.26
N GLY A 314 16.58 6.86 -26.22
CA GLY A 314 16.23 6.88 -27.65
C GLY A 314 15.91 8.31 -28.12
N THR A 315 16.53 9.30 -27.49
CA THR A 315 16.31 10.72 -27.75
C THR A 315 17.63 11.47 -27.88
N GLY A 316 17.62 12.60 -28.59
CA GLY A 316 18.73 13.57 -28.58
C GLY A 316 18.75 14.39 -27.28
N SER A 317 19.72 15.30 -27.15
CA SER A 317 19.92 16.15 -25.97
C SER A 317 18.75 17.06 -25.60
N ASP A 318 17.81 17.28 -26.51
CA ASP A 318 16.83 18.36 -26.42
C ASP A 318 15.48 17.90 -25.84
N THR A 319 15.35 16.62 -25.46
CA THR A 319 14.11 16.09 -24.86
C THR A 319 14.08 16.38 -23.37
N VAL A 320 13.45 17.50 -23.01
CA VAL A 320 13.30 17.98 -21.63
C VAL A 320 11.82 17.89 -21.19
N PRO A 321 11.53 17.44 -19.95
CA PRO A 321 10.19 17.51 -19.38
C PRO A 321 9.67 18.96 -19.34
N VAL A 322 8.42 19.16 -19.78
CA VAL A 322 7.78 20.48 -19.86
C VAL A 322 6.70 20.71 -18.80
N ASP A 323 6.27 19.65 -18.12
CA ASP A 323 5.35 19.68 -16.98
C ASP A 323 5.62 18.44 -16.12
N VAL A 324 5.96 18.61 -14.84
CA VAL A 324 6.37 17.51 -13.96
C VAL A 324 5.64 17.64 -12.64
N LYS A 325 4.61 16.81 -12.49
CA LYS A 325 3.74 16.80 -11.31
C LYS A 325 3.82 15.47 -10.60
N TYR A 326 3.48 15.51 -9.32
CA TYR A 326 3.18 14.33 -8.54
C TYR A 326 1.77 14.47 -7.97
N LEU A 327 0.88 13.58 -8.39
CA LEU A 327 -0.51 13.54 -7.98
C LEU A 327 -0.61 12.68 -6.72
N GLU A 328 -0.46 13.30 -5.54
CA GLU A 328 -0.50 12.62 -4.24
C GLU A 328 -1.93 12.12 -3.98
N ARG A 329 -2.07 10.81 -3.79
CA ARG A 329 -3.29 10.16 -3.32
C ARG A 329 -3.25 10.13 -1.79
N CYS A 330 -4.19 10.79 -1.14
CA CYS A 330 -4.26 10.80 0.32
C CYS A 330 -5.70 11.01 0.81
N TYR A 331 -6.08 10.35 1.89
CA TYR A 331 -7.41 10.53 2.48
C TYR A 331 -7.55 11.87 3.19
N HIS A 332 -6.60 12.17 4.08
CA HIS A 332 -6.65 13.39 4.86
C HIS A 332 -6.05 14.59 4.11
N ALA A 333 -6.75 15.72 4.22
CA ALA A 333 -6.17 17.03 3.90
C ALA A 333 -4.94 17.30 4.82
N PRO A 334 -4.10 18.31 4.50
CA PRO A 334 -3.06 18.74 5.45
C PRO A 334 -3.66 18.97 6.84
N THR A 335 -2.97 18.50 7.89
CA THR A 335 -3.48 18.63 9.26
C THR A 335 -3.58 20.10 9.67
N GLU A 336 -4.66 20.45 10.36
CA GLU A 336 -4.83 21.75 11.02
C GLU A 336 -4.30 21.74 12.47
N ALA A 337 -3.97 20.56 13.00
CA ALA A 337 -3.37 20.43 14.31
C ALA A 337 -1.97 21.07 14.31
N SER A 338 -1.52 21.51 15.48
CA SER A 338 -0.17 22.03 15.66
C SER A 338 0.33 21.73 17.07
N PHE A 339 1.64 21.70 17.23
CA PHE A 339 2.31 21.51 18.50
C PHE A 339 3.51 22.46 18.59
N ALA A 340 3.61 23.17 19.71
CA ALA A 340 4.72 24.06 20.01
C ALA A 340 5.09 23.93 21.48
N CYS A 341 6.38 23.81 21.76
CA CYS A 341 6.91 23.68 23.13
C CYS A 341 8.23 24.43 23.34
N GLY A 342 8.78 25.06 22.31
CA GLY A 342 10.07 25.76 22.37
C GLY A 342 11.28 24.85 22.19
N ASP A 343 11.08 23.53 22.05
CA ASP A 343 12.12 22.58 21.66
C ASP A 343 11.96 22.24 20.17
N ALA A 344 12.86 22.77 19.34
CA ALA A 344 12.83 22.59 17.90
C ALA A 344 12.95 21.12 17.45
N LEU A 345 13.57 20.24 18.24
CA LEU A 345 13.65 18.82 17.91
C LEU A 345 12.29 18.15 18.13
N LEU A 346 11.61 18.42 19.25
CA LEU A 346 10.29 17.86 19.53
C LEU A 346 9.25 18.35 18.53
N GLU A 347 9.29 19.63 18.16
CA GLU A 347 8.43 20.20 17.13
C GLU A 347 8.68 19.54 15.75
N LYS A 348 9.95 19.27 15.41
CA LYS A 348 10.30 18.52 14.20
C LYS A 348 9.82 17.06 14.23
N ILE A 349 9.90 16.40 15.39
CA ILE A 349 9.37 15.04 15.58
C ILE A 349 7.85 15.04 15.37
N TRP A 350 7.15 16.03 15.90
CA TRP A 350 5.70 16.17 15.69
C TRP A 350 5.35 16.33 14.21
N VAL A 351 6.04 17.21 13.47
CA VAL A 351 5.81 17.39 12.02
C VAL A 351 6.08 16.08 11.27
N ALA A 352 7.19 15.40 11.57
CA ALA A 352 7.52 14.12 10.93
C ALA A 352 6.46 13.04 11.20
N GLY A 353 5.96 12.96 12.45
CA GLY A 353 4.90 12.02 12.82
C GLY A 353 3.58 12.32 12.09
N ALA A 354 3.17 13.60 12.04
CA ALA A 354 1.95 14.02 11.37
C ALA A 354 1.98 13.71 9.86
N GLU A 355 3.10 14.02 9.19
CA GLU A 355 3.28 13.74 7.76
C GLU A 355 3.40 12.25 7.46
N THR A 356 4.07 11.48 8.32
CA THR A 356 4.15 10.02 8.18
C THR A 356 2.77 9.40 8.29
N HIS A 357 2.00 9.78 9.32
CA HIS A 357 0.64 9.30 9.50
C HIS A 357 -0.23 9.64 8.28
N ARG A 358 -0.15 10.88 7.80
CA ARG A 358 -0.91 11.34 6.61
C ARG A 358 -0.55 10.54 5.36
N ALA A 359 0.74 10.32 5.10
CA ALA A 359 1.21 9.52 3.96
C ALA A 359 0.75 8.05 4.03
N CYS A 360 0.49 7.54 5.23
CA CYS A 360 -0.07 6.21 5.48
C CYS A 360 -1.61 6.16 5.40
N THR A 361 -2.29 7.25 5.02
CA THR A 361 -3.76 7.30 4.87
C THR A 361 -4.19 7.37 3.41
N GLU A 362 -4.83 6.31 2.93
CA GLU A 362 -5.53 6.27 1.65
C GLU A 362 -6.97 5.76 1.85
N ASP A 363 -7.46 4.81 1.07
CA ASP A 363 -8.73 4.13 1.35
C ASP A 363 -8.69 3.22 2.60
N ALA A 364 -7.53 3.14 3.27
CA ALA A 364 -7.29 2.52 4.56
C ALA A 364 -6.17 3.24 5.32
N LEU A 365 -6.08 3.00 6.64
CA LEU A 365 -4.85 3.22 7.42
C LEU A 365 -3.85 2.11 7.08
N THR A 366 -2.72 2.48 6.49
CA THR A 366 -1.70 1.54 6.00
C THR A 366 -0.44 1.56 6.85
N ASP A 367 0.35 0.48 6.83
CA ASP A 367 1.64 0.40 7.51
C ASP A 367 2.72 1.27 6.86
N ASN A 368 2.73 1.37 5.54
CA ASN A 368 3.62 2.26 4.78
C ASN A 368 3.07 2.55 3.37
N PRO A 369 3.43 3.70 2.77
CA PRO A 369 2.99 4.05 1.42
C PRO A 369 3.78 3.34 0.30
N THR A 370 4.90 2.69 0.60
CA THR A 370 5.87 2.27 -0.42
C THR A 370 5.86 0.78 -0.71
N ARG A 371 5.98 -0.06 0.32
CA ARG A 371 6.26 -1.49 0.21
C ARG A 371 5.00 -2.35 0.28
N GLU A 372 4.15 -2.18 1.28
CA GLU A 372 3.01 -3.08 1.50
C GLU A 372 1.67 -2.46 1.21
N ARG A 373 1.47 -1.20 1.63
CA ARG A 373 0.15 -0.55 1.67
C ARG A 373 -0.91 -1.43 2.37
N GLY A 374 -0.51 -2.21 3.37
CA GLY A 374 -1.38 -3.13 4.07
C GLY A 374 -2.09 -2.48 5.24
N GLN A 375 -3.39 -2.74 5.41
CA GLN A 375 -4.11 -2.31 6.61
C GLN A 375 -3.81 -3.26 7.75
N TRP A 376 -2.73 -3.01 8.46
CA TRP A 376 -2.36 -3.78 9.64
C TRP A 376 -3.10 -3.27 10.87
N THR A 377 -3.94 -4.14 11.43
CA THR A 377 -4.81 -3.84 12.57
C THR A 377 -4.01 -3.44 13.80
N GLY A 378 -2.84 -4.06 14.04
CA GLY A 378 -1.99 -3.73 15.17
C GLY A 378 -1.39 -2.34 15.06
N ASP A 379 -0.92 -1.94 13.88
CA ASP A 379 -0.38 -0.60 13.61
C ASP A 379 -1.46 0.48 13.83
N ALA A 380 -2.66 0.24 13.29
CA ALA A 380 -3.82 1.10 13.51
C ALA A 380 -4.23 1.15 15.00
N ALA A 381 -4.25 0.01 15.69
CA ALA A 381 -4.67 -0.10 17.08
C ALA A 381 -3.64 0.45 18.08
N ALA A 382 -2.34 0.30 17.79
CA ALA A 382 -1.27 0.68 18.70
C ALA A 382 -1.05 2.19 18.73
N THR A 383 -1.13 2.87 17.58
CA THR A 383 -0.94 4.33 17.50
C THR A 383 -1.79 5.02 16.43
N GLY A 384 -2.15 4.34 15.34
CA GLY A 384 -2.79 4.99 14.19
C GLY A 384 -4.13 5.68 14.53
N ILE A 385 -4.98 5.06 15.33
CA ILE A 385 -6.27 5.65 15.73
C ILE A 385 -6.08 6.87 16.64
N GLU A 386 -5.12 6.81 17.58
CA GLU A 386 -4.82 7.90 18.49
C GLU A 386 -4.18 9.09 17.74
N ASN A 387 -3.24 8.81 16.84
CA ASN A 387 -2.67 9.81 15.94
C ASN A 387 -3.75 10.47 15.09
N SER A 388 -4.67 9.67 14.53
CA SER A 388 -5.77 10.21 13.73
C SER A 388 -6.65 11.15 14.56
N ALA A 389 -7.00 10.78 15.79
CA ALA A 389 -7.82 11.58 16.69
C ALA A 389 -7.15 12.92 17.09
N VAL A 390 -5.83 12.96 17.18
CA VAL A 390 -5.07 14.19 17.46
C VAL A 390 -4.94 15.07 16.21
N LEU A 391 -4.75 14.46 15.05
CA LEU A 391 -4.35 15.18 13.83
C LEU A 391 -5.53 15.62 12.95
N PHE A 392 -6.68 14.95 13.01
CA PHE A 392 -7.76 15.13 12.03
C PHE A 392 -9.15 15.11 12.68
N HIS A 393 -10.10 15.83 12.09
CA HIS A 393 -11.50 15.78 12.48
C HIS A 393 -12.23 14.54 11.94
N ASP A 394 -11.93 14.16 10.69
CA ASP A 394 -12.54 12.98 10.06
C ASP A 394 -11.93 11.70 10.63
N GLN A 395 -12.77 10.88 11.26
CA GLN A 395 -12.37 9.59 11.85
C GLN A 395 -13.01 8.39 11.14
N LEU A 396 -13.70 8.57 10.00
CA LEU A 396 -14.38 7.48 9.31
C LEU A 396 -13.42 6.39 8.82
N LEU A 397 -12.19 6.77 8.47
CA LEU A 397 -11.13 5.83 8.11
C LEU A 397 -10.77 4.87 9.25
N CYS A 398 -10.65 5.41 10.48
CA CYS A 398 -10.42 4.62 11.69
C CYS A 398 -11.58 3.63 11.94
N ARG A 399 -12.83 4.11 11.82
CA ARG A 399 -14.03 3.28 11.95
C ARG A 399 -13.99 2.12 10.96
N ARG A 400 -13.72 2.44 9.69
CA ARG A 400 -13.61 1.47 8.61
C ARG A 400 -12.55 0.41 8.91
N THR A 401 -11.36 0.80 9.34
CA THR A 401 -10.28 -0.13 9.65
C THR A 401 -10.72 -1.16 10.70
N LEU A 402 -11.43 -0.73 11.75
CA LEU A 402 -11.94 -1.62 12.78
C LEU A 402 -13.03 -2.58 12.26
N VAL A 403 -13.97 -2.06 11.45
CA VAL A 403 -15.05 -2.87 10.85
C VAL A 403 -14.50 -3.89 9.85
N GLN A 404 -13.59 -3.51 8.98
CA GLN A 404 -13.00 -4.42 7.99
C GLN A 404 -12.21 -5.54 8.67
N ALA A 405 -11.47 -5.26 9.73
CA ALA A 405 -10.76 -6.29 10.49
C ALA A 405 -11.72 -7.34 11.07
N ALA A 406 -12.92 -6.93 11.49
CA ALA A 406 -13.97 -7.84 11.96
C ALA A 406 -14.66 -8.62 10.84
N LEU A 407 -14.95 -7.97 9.71
CA LEU A 407 -15.49 -8.64 8.52
C LEU A 407 -14.53 -9.71 7.96
N CYS A 408 -13.22 -9.48 8.10
CA CYS A 408 -12.17 -10.41 7.69
C CYS A 408 -11.71 -11.39 8.79
N ALA A 409 -12.48 -11.51 9.88
CA ALA A 409 -12.18 -12.47 10.93
C ALA A 409 -12.11 -13.91 10.38
N ARG A 410 -11.24 -14.73 10.98
CA ARG A 410 -11.16 -16.17 10.70
C ARG A 410 -12.48 -16.84 11.11
N GLU A 411 -12.72 -18.04 10.59
CA GLU A 411 -13.93 -18.84 10.86
C GLU A 411 -14.22 -19.02 12.36
N ASP A 412 -13.19 -19.21 13.19
CA ASP A 412 -13.32 -19.36 14.65
C ASP A 412 -13.57 -18.03 15.40
N GLY A 413 -13.54 -16.90 14.69
CA GLY A 413 -13.82 -15.57 15.22
C GLY A 413 -12.60 -14.70 15.46
N MET A 414 -11.37 -15.20 15.29
CA MET A 414 -10.17 -14.37 15.49
C MET A 414 -10.14 -13.21 14.49
N ILE A 415 -10.00 -11.99 14.99
CA ILE A 415 -9.93 -10.77 14.17
C ILE A 415 -8.67 -10.78 13.29
N ALA A 416 -8.80 -10.27 12.06
CA ALA A 416 -7.68 -10.17 11.13
C ALA A 416 -6.60 -9.20 11.64
N ALA A 417 -5.34 -9.62 11.52
CA ALA A 417 -4.18 -8.76 11.79
C ALA A 417 -3.82 -7.88 10.60
N VAL A 418 -4.12 -8.32 9.38
CA VAL A 418 -4.07 -7.51 8.15
C VAL A 418 -5.20 -7.93 7.22
N CYS A 419 -5.82 -6.98 6.54
CA CYS A 419 -7.03 -7.17 5.74
C CYS A 419 -7.18 -6.02 4.71
N PRO A 420 -8.19 -6.03 3.81
CA PRO A 420 -9.07 -7.14 3.44
C PRO A 420 -8.52 -8.04 2.32
N GLY A 421 -7.33 -7.73 1.80
CA GLY A 421 -6.67 -8.53 0.77
C GLY A 421 -6.13 -9.87 1.28
N GLY A 422 -4.82 -10.07 1.21
CA GLY A 422 -4.16 -11.23 1.79
C GLY A 422 -4.24 -11.21 3.32
N CYS A 423 -5.30 -11.81 3.87
CA CYS A 423 -5.52 -11.82 5.31
C CYS A 423 -4.48 -12.68 6.05
N TYR A 424 -3.98 -12.14 7.16
CA TYR A 424 -3.24 -12.90 8.17
C TYR A 424 -3.84 -12.65 9.55
N HIS A 425 -3.64 -13.59 10.47
CA HIS A 425 -4.20 -13.55 11.82
C HIS A 425 -3.09 -13.71 12.85
N MET A 426 -3.01 -12.73 13.75
CA MET A 426 -2.05 -12.68 14.84
C MET A 426 -2.82 -12.44 16.14
N SER A 427 -2.54 -13.25 17.16
CA SER A 427 -3.29 -13.22 18.41
C SER A 427 -3.12 -11.88 19.13
N THR A 428 -1.90 -11.34 19.15
CA THR A 428 -1.60 -10.04 19.76
C THR A 428 -2.33 -8.87 19.10
N TYR A 429 -2.46 -8.88 17.76
CA TYR A 429 -3.18 -7.83 17.03
C TYR A 429 -4.70 -7.94 17.26
N ALA A 430 -5.21 -9.17 17.37
CA ALA A 430 -6.59 -9.42 17.72
C ALA A 430 -6.94 -8.91 19.15
N PHE A 431 -5.98 -8.89 20.08
CA PHE A 431 -6.15 -8.30 21.41
C PHE A 431 -6.19 -6.77 21.33
N LEU A 432 -5.24 -6.18 20.62
CA LEU A 432 -5.15 -4.72 20.45
C LEU A 432 -6.40 -4.14 19.76
N TRP A 433 -6.99 -4.88 18.83
CA TRP A 433 -8.24 -4.47 18.17
C TRP A 433 -9.38 -4.19 19.16
N VAL A 434 -9.52 -4.99 20.23
CA VAL A 434 -10.56 -4.79 21.26
C VAL A 434 -10.42 -3.42 21.91
N ALA A 435 -9.19 -3.09 22.32
CA ALA A 435 -8.89 -1.79 22.93
C ALA A 435 -9.10 -0.65 21.94
N ALA A 436 -8.70 -0.85 20.68
CA ALA A 436 -8.83 0.15 19.63
C ALA A 436 -10.29 0.52 19.33
N VAL A 437 -11.23 -0.43 19.37
CA VAL A 437 -12.67 -0.14 19.23
C VAL A 437 -13.16 0.81 20.32
N ARG A 438 -12.74 0.58 21.57
CA ARG A 438 -13.09 1.48 22.68
C ARG A 438 -12.37 2.82 22.60
N ASN A 439 -11.11 2.86 22.18
CA ASN A 439 -10.38 4.11 21.98
C ASN A 439 -11.02 4.98 20.90
N TYR A 440 -11.46 4.37 19.79
CA TYR A 440 -12.25 5.06 18.77
C TYR A 440 -13.55 5.63 19.36
N HIS A 441 -14.30 4.82 20.12
CA HIS A 441 -15.52 5.29 20.78
C HIS A 441 -15.23 6.48 21.72
N ARG A 442 -14.20 6.39 22.56
CA ARG A 442 -13.82 7.48 23.48
C ARG A 442 -13.43 8.76 22.76
N GLY A 443 -12.70 8.64 21.64
CA GLY A 443 -12.25 9.79 20.86
C GLY A 443 -13.37 10.47 20.04
N THR A 444 -14.39 9.70 19.63
CA THR A 444 -15.44 10.20 18.71
C THR A 444 -16.82 10.36 19.34
N GLY A 445 -17.08 9.67 20.45
CA GLY A 445 -18.42 9.49 21.01
C GLY A 445 -19.31 8.51 20.25
N ASP A 446 -18.83 7.87 19.17
CA ASP A 446 -19.64 6.94 18.36
C ASP A 446 -19.90 5.64 19.14
N ARG A 447 -20.99 5.62 19.90
CA ARG A 447 -21.44 4.44 20.66
C ARG A 447 -21.97 3.35 19.73
N SER A 448 -22.46 3.70 18.54
CA SER A 448 -23.06 2.72 17.62
C SER A 448 -22.06 1.65 17.20
N LEU A 449 -20.78 2.01 17.08
CA LEU A 449 -19.72 1.06 16.76
C LEU A 449 -19.55 -0.02 17.84
N LEU A 450 -19.73 0.34 19.12
CA LEU A 450 -19.64 -0.61 20.23
C LEU A 450 -20.71 -1.70 20.12
N ASP A 451 -21.92 -1.35 19.70
CA ASP A 451 -23.00 -2.31 19.51
C ASP A 451 -22.83 -3.12 18.22
N GLU A 452 -22.42 -2.46 17.13
CA GLU A 452 -22.15 -3.10 15.83
C GLU A 452 -21.08 -4.20 15.94
N LEU A 453 -19.97 -3.91 16.64
CA LEU A 453 -18.82 -4.80 16.73
C LEU A 453 -18.84 -5.76 17.93
N TRP A 454 -19.83 -5.63 18.83
CA TRP A 454 -19.96 -6.51 20.00
C TRP A 454 -19.95 -8.00 19.64
N PRO A 455 -20.72 -8.50 18.65
CA PRO A 455 -20.71 -9.91 18.29
C PRO A 455 -19.32 -10.39 17.83
N ALA A 456 -18.61 -9.57 17.04
CA ALA A 456 -17.25 -9.89 16.59
C ALA A 456 -16.27 -9.94 17.76
N ALA A 457 -16.37 -9.01 18.71
CA ALA A 457 -15.54 -8.97 19.91
C ALA A 457 -15.73 -10.21 20.81
N VAL A 458 -16.98 -10.63 21.00
CA VAL A 458 -17.31 -11.86 21.75
C VAL A 458 -16.69 -13.08 21.06
N ARG A 459 -16.89 -13.25 19.74
CA ARG A 459 -16.29 -14.37 19.00
C ARG A 459 -14.77 -14.35 19.05
N ASN A 460 -14.16 -13.16 18.95
CA ASN A 460 -12.71 -12.99 19.06
C ASN A 460 -12.18 -13.53 20.39
N MET A 461 -12.85 -13.23 21.51
CA MET A 461 -12.47 -13.77 22.81
C MET A 461 -12.70 -15.28 22.92
N HIS A 462 -13.77 -15.80 22.30
CA HIS A 462 -14.04 -17.23 22.25
C HIS A 462 -12.99 -18.01 21.45
N ALA A 463 -12.47 -17.46 20.36
CA ALA A 463 -11.41 -18.07 19.54
C ALA A 463 -10.14 -18.40 20.37
N LEU A 464 -9.91 -17.66 21.45
CA LEU A 464 -8.73 -17.80 22.31
C LEU A 464 -8.92 -18.80 23.45
N HIS A 465 -10.18 -19.10 23.81
CA HIS A 465 -10.52 -19.91 24.96
C HIS A 465 -9.86 -21.31 24.98
N PRO A 466 -9.75 -22.04 23.85
CA PRO A 466 -9.08 -23.35 23.82
C PRO A 466 -7.58 -23.32 24.19
N PHE A 467 -6.96 -22.14 24.15
CA PHE A 467 -5.54 -21.96 24.40
C PHE A 467 -5.24 -21.43 25.81
N LEU A 468 -6.27 -21.10 26.60
CA LEU A 468 -6.12 -20.70 27.99
C LEU A 468 -5.89 -21.93 28.88
N GLY A 469 -4.75 -21.94 29.58
CA GLY A 469 -4.38 -22.99 30.52
C GLY A 469 -4.05 -22.45 31.91
N LYS A 470 -3.53 -23.34 32.76
CA LYS A 470 -3.12 -23.03 34.14
C LYS A 470 -2.02 -21.96 34.25
N ASP A 471 -1.24 -21.78 33.19
CA ASP A 471 -0.10 -20.86 33.14
C ASP A 471 -0.41 -19.59 32.30
N GLY A 472 -1.66 -19.42 31.87
CA GLY A 472 -2.09 -18.34 30.95
C GLY A 472 -2.40 -18.84 29.54
N LEU A 473 -2.51 -17.90 28.60
CA LEU A 473 -2.66 -18.18 27.18
C LEU A 473 -1.36 -18.78 26.62
N ARG A 474 -1.50 -19.94 26.01
CA ARG A 474 -0.40 -20.61 25.31
C ARG A 474 -0.18 -20.02 23.91
N ASN A 475 1.04 -20.14 23.41
CA ASN A 475 1.46 -19.47 22.18
C ASN A 475 0.86 -20.09 20.90
N GLU A 476 0.06 -21.16 20.98
CA GLU A 476 -0.58 -21.80 19.83
C GLU A 476 -1.88 -21.12 19.40
N ALA A 477 -2.33 -20.08 20.11
CA ALA A 477 -3.57 -19.34 19.78
C ALA A 477 -3.52 -18.64 18.40
N GLY A 478 -2.32 -18.35 17.90
CA GLY A 478 -2.07 -17.68 16.62
C GLY A 478 -0.65 -17.13 16.60
N GLN A 479 -0.20 -16.63 15.44
CA GLN A 479 1.13 -16.02 15.37
C GLN A 479 1.23 -14.85 16.36
N ILE A 480 2.33 -14.80 17.11
CA ILE A 480 2.61 -13.76 18.08
C ILE A 480 3.58 -12.77 17.46
N PHE A 481 3.21 -11.50 17.50
CA PHE A 481 4.09 -10.38 17.20
C PHE A 481 3.88 -9.28 18.23
N VAL A 482 4.96 -8.86 18.89
CA VAL A 482 4.94 -7.80 19.91
C VAL A 482 5.80 -6.63 19.45
N ASP A 483 7.04 -6.93 19.07
CA ASP A 483 8.01 -5.98 18.51
C ASP A 483 9.02 -6.75 17.65
N TRP A 484 9.64 -6.07 16.68
CA TRP A 484 10.67 -6.63 15.80
C TRP A 484 11.92 -7.08 16.56
N GLY A 485 12.19 -6.53 17.75
CA GLY A 485 13.27 -6.97 18.63
C GLY A 485 12.83 -8.01 19.67
N TYR A 486 11.55 -8.32 19.78
CA TYR A 486 11.02 -9.19 20.83
C TYR A 486 11.14 -10.68 20.48
N ARG A 487 11.45 -11.51 21.47
CA ARG A 487 11.42 -12.97 21.34
C ARG A 487 10.45 -13.57 22.34
N THR A 488 9.59 -14.46 21.85
CA THR A 488 8.61 -15.15 22.67
C THR A 488 9.25 -16.16 23.61
N GLU A 489 8.66 -16.31 24.80
CA GLU A 489 8.95 -17.44 25.70
C GLU A 489 8.14 -18.67 25.28
N GLU A 490 8.77 -19.85 25.17
CA GLU A 490 8.06 -21.14 25.00
C GLU A 490 7.71 -21.74 26.37
N PRO A 491 6.47 -22.25 26.61
CA PRO A 491 5.30 -22.30 25.73
C PRO A 491 4.27 -21.15 25.94
N THR A 492 4.49 -20.28 26.92
CA THR A 492 3.55 -19.19 27.28
C THR A 492 4.29 -17.87 27.42
N ASP A 493 4.02 -16.93 26.53
CA ASP A 493 4.71 -15.65 26.51
C ASP A 493 4.10 -14.62 27.47
N THR A 494 4.97 -13.95 28.23
CA THR A 494 4.55 -12.95 29.22
C THR A 494 3.95 -11.69 28.58
N ALA A 495 4.51 -11.19 27.47
CA ALA A 495 3.98 -9.99 26.80
C ALA A 495 2.64 -10.27 26.10
N THR A 496 2.51 -11.42 25.43
CA THR A 496 1.23 -11.87 24.85
C THR A 496 0.12 -11.91 25.91
N ASN A 497 0.42 -12.45 27.09
CA ASN A 497 -0.55 -12.53 28.18
C ASN A 497 -0.84 -11.16 28.82
N LEU A 498 0.10 -10.21 28.82
CA LEU A 498 -0.17 -8.83 29.22
C LEU A 498 -1.12 -8.13 28.24
N LEU A 499 -0.95 -8.35 26.92
CA LEU A 499 -1.87 -7.84 25.91
C LEU A 499 -3.26 -8.48 26.03
N LEU A 500 -3.34 -9.79 26.32
CA LEU A 500 -4.62 -10.43 26.61
C LEU A 500 -5.27 -9.87 27.88
N LEU A 501 -4.50 -9.64 28.95
CA LEU A 501 -5.01 -9.02 30.17
C LEU A 501 -5.60 -7.64 29.88
N TYR A 502 -4.93 -6.85 29.04
CA TYR A 502 -5.44 -5.57 28.58
C TYR A 502 -6.76 -5.73 27.82
N ALA A 503 -6.82 -6.62 26.83
CA ALA A 503 -8.05 -6.90 26.07
C ALA A 503 -9.20 -7.39 26.96
N LEU A 504 -8.95 -8.23 27.97
CA LEU A 504 -9.99 -8.70 28.90
C LEU A 504 -10.56 -7.55 29.75
N ARG A 505 -9.71 -6.62 30.19
CA ARG A 505 -10.15 -5.41 30.90
C ARG A 505 -10.96 -4.49 29.99
N GLU A 506 -10.53 -4.34 28.74
CA GLU A 506 -11.25 -3.55 27.75
C GLU A 506 -12.60 -4.18 27.39
N MET A 507 -12.69 -5.51 27.26
CA MET A 507 -13.96 -6.23 27.08
C MET A 507 -14.92 -6.06 28.25
N ALA A 508 -14.41 -6.15 29.49
CA ALA A 508 -15.22 -5.96 30.68
C ALA A 508 -15.88 -4.57 30.69
N ALA A 509 -15.11 -3.54 30.39
CA ALA A 509 -15.61 -2.18 30.38
C ALA A 509 -16.45 -1.86 29.13
N TRP A 510 -16.16 -2.46 27.97
CA TRP A 510 -17.05 -2.43 26.80
C TRP A 510 -18.44 -2.98 27.17
N ALA A 511 -18.48 -4.13 27.85
CA ALA A 511 -19.74 -4.73 28.27
C ALA A 511 -20.54 -3.76 29.14
N GLU A 512 -19.91 -3.16 30.17
CA GLU A 512 -20.55 -2.21 31.08
C GLU A 512 -21.06 -0.95 30.36
N GLU A 513 -20.27 -0.35 29.48
CA GLU A 513 -20.64 0.83 28.67
C GLU A 513 -21.85 0.58 27.78
N THR A 514 -22.08 -0.69 27.42
CA THR A 514 -23.20 -1.10 26.58
C THR A 514 -24.31 -1.80 27.37
N GLY A 515 -24.26 -1.78 28.71
CA GLY A 515 -25.29 -2.38 29.56
C GLY A 515 -25.31 -3.91 29.57
N ARG A 516 -24.20 -4.56 29.18
CA ARG A 516 -23.99 -6.01 29.15
C ARG A 516 -23.16 -6.47 30.36
N ASP A 517 -23.20 -7.76 30.68
CA ASP A 517 -22.45 -8.32 31.81
C ASP A 517 -20.94 -8.44 31.51
N GLY A 518 -20.15 -7.55 32.12
CA GLY A 518 -18.68 -7.60 32.07
C GLY A 518 -18.04 -8.56 33.09
N GLY A 519 -18.82 -9.18 33.98
CA GLY A 519 -18.37 -10.04 35.07
C GLY A 519 -17.44 -11.19 34.63
N PRO A 520 -17.80 -11.97 33.60
CA PRO A 520 -16.94 -13.04 33.08
C PRO A 520 -15.56 -12.56 32.66
N TYR A 521 -15.48 -11.42 31.96
CA TYR A 521 -14.21 -10.84 31.50
C TYR A 521 -13.38 -10.30 32.67
N ARG A 522 -13.99 -9.63 33.66
CA ARG A 522 -13.30 -9.20 34.89
C ARG A 522 -12.72 -10.37 35.67
N LYS A 523 -13.48 -11.46 35.80
CA LYS A 523 -13.01 -12.67 36.49
C LYS A 523 -11.80 -13.26 35.79
N SER A 524 -11.86 -13.41 34.46
CA SER A 524 -10.74 -13.90 33.66
C SER A 524 -9.52 -12.99 33.75
N ALA A 525 -9.72 -11.66 33.71
CA ALA A 525 -8.65 -10.68 33.89
C ALA A 525 -7.96 -10.81 35.26
N GLY A 526 -8.74 -10.93 36.35
CA GLY A 526 -8.18 -11.09 37.71
C GLY A 526 -7.39 -12.38 37.88
N THR A 527 -7.86 -13.48 37.31
CA THR A 527 -7.13 -14.75 37.28
C THR A 527 -5.79 -14.59 36.54
N LEU A 528 -5.81 -14.02 35.33
CA LEU A 528 -4.61 -13.84 34.52
C LEU A 528 -3.61 -12.87 35.15
N GLU A 529 -4.09 -11.77 35.74
CA GLU A 529 -3.26 -10.82 36.48
C GLU A 529 -2.53 -11.49 37.65
N THR A 530 -3.22 -12.33 38.41
CA THR A 530 -2.62 -13.07 39.53
C THR A 530 -1.49 -13.97 39.05
N MET A 531 -1.71 -14.70 37.94
CA MET A 531 -0.69 -15.54 37.31
C MET A 531 0.53 -14.74 36.85
N LEU A 532 0.30 -13.63 36.15
CA LEU A 532 1.37 -12.76 35.63
C LEU A 532 2.20 -12.13 36.76
N ARG A 533 1.56 -11.68 37.84
CA ARG A 533 2.25 -11.14 39.02
C ARG A 533 3.14 -12.18 39.67
N ALA A 534 2.65 -13.41 39.85
CA ALA A 534 3.44 -14.50 40.40
C ALA A 534 4.66 -14.82 39.51
N ARG A 535 4.46 -14.90 38.19
CA ARG A 535 5.53 -15.14 37.21
C ARG A 535 6.61 -14.06 37.24
N LEU A 536 6.21 -12.79 37.17
CA LEU A 536 7.15 -11.65 37.19
C LEU A 536 7.91 -11.56 38.51
N ARG A 537 7.25 -11.83 39.64
CA ARG A 537 7.91 -11.90 40.95
C ARG A 537 8.96 -12.99 40.97
N GLY A 538 8.65 -14.21 40.50
CA GLY A 538 9.62 -15.31 40.45
C GLY A 538 10.83 -14.99 39.55
N LYS A 539 10.63 -14.29 38.43
CA LYS A 539 11.73 -13.82 37.56
C LYS A 539 12.62 -12.80 38.27
N LEU A 540 12.03 -11.88 39.02
CA LEU A 540 12.75 -10.89 39.81
C LEU A 540 13.56 -11.54 40.93
N GLU A 541 12.94 -12.44 41.71
CA GLU A 541 13.56 -13.15 42.82
C GLU A 541 14.70 -14.08 42.38
N SER A 542 14.58 -14.70 41.20
CA SER A 542 15.62 -15.55 40.61
C SER A 542 16.75 -14.77 39.92
N GLY A 543 16.69 -13.44 39.89
CA GLY A 543 17.66 -12.60 39.17
C GLY A 543 17.58 -12.72 37.64
N ASN A 544 16.56 -13.39 37.11
CA ASN A 544 16.36 -13.66 35.69
C ASN A 544 15.46 -12.62 35.01
N TRP A 545 15.48 -11.38 35.51
CA TRP A 545 14.64 -10.29 34.99
C TRP A 545 14.93 -9.99 33.51
N ALA A 546 16.20 -10.08 33.09
CA ALA A 546 16.62 -9.87 31.71
C ALA A 546 16.06 -10.92 30.71
N ALA A 547 15.52 -12.04 31.20
CA ALA A 547 14.82 -13.01 30.35
C ALA A 547 13.38 -12.59 29.99
N VAL A 548 12.84 -11.57 30.66
CA VAL A 548 11.55 -10.95 30.34
C VAL A 548 11.78 -9.95 29.21
N GLY A 549 11.35 -10.30 28.00
CA GLY A 549 11.39 -9.41 26.83
C GLY A 549 12.66 -9.47 25.99
N GLN A 550 13.03 -8.32 25.40
CA GLN A 550 14.02 -8.17 24.33
C GLN A 550 15.33 -8.89 24.67
N ARG A 551 15.56 -10.07 24.07
CA ARG A 551 16.85 -10.75 24.13
C ARG A 551 17.67 -10.24 22.96
N GLY A 552 18.73 -9.49 23.26
CA GLY A 552 19.65 -8.92 22.28
C GLY A 552 20.03 -9.88 21.16
N SER A 553 20.39 -9.31 20.01
CA SER A 553 20.77 -10.02 18.78
C SER A 553 21.73 -11.20 19.05
N ARG A 554 21.84 -12.14 18.10
CA ARG A 554 22.73 -13.34 18.17
C ARG A 554 24.20 -13.06 18.58
N HIS A 555 24.63 -11.80 18.71
CA HIS A 555 25.97 -11.39 19.11
C HIS A 555 26.24 -11.25 20.62
N ASP A 556 25.22 -11.25 21.50
CA ASP A 556 25.47 -11.10 22.95
C ASP A 556 25.82 -12.40 23.69
N ALA A 557 25.96 -13.53 22.98
CA ALA A 557 26.39 -14.81 23.55
C ALA A 557 27.93 -14.97 23.63
N ARG A 558 28.71 -13.87 23.72
CA ARG A 558 30.11 -13.96 24.14
C ARG A 558 30.27 -13.37 25.53
N PRO A 559 30.62 -14.17 26.56
CA PRO A 559 30.92 -13.61 27.86
C PRO A 559 32.07 -12.63 27.70
N ARG A 560 31.87 -11.38 28.14
CA ARG A 560 32.94 -10.38 28.26
C ARG A 560 34.00 -10.94 29.19
N ARG A 561 35.03 -11.58 28.63
CA ARG A 561 36.24 -11.92 29.38
C ARG A 561 36.83 -10.60 29.87
N ARG A 562 36.95 -10.46 31.19
CA ARG A 562 37.76 -9.42 31.83
C ARG A 562 39.13 -9.43 31.14
N ARG A 563 39.51 -8.30 30.53
CA ARG A 563 40.87 -8.11 30.04
C ARG A 563 41.78 -7.94 31.26
N ASP A 564 42.47 -9.01 31.62
CA ASP A 564 43.64 -8.91 32.47
C ASP A 564 44.71 -8.08 31.76
N ARG A 565 45.28 -7.14 32.50
CA ARG A 565 46.40 -6.29 32.10
C ARG A 565 47.65 -7.14 31.95
N VAL A 566 48.35 -7.02 30.82
CA VAL A 566 49.78 -7.40 30.68
C VAL A 566 50.47 -6.37 29.76
N PRO A 567 51.75 -6.00 30.02
CA PRO A 567 52.26 -4.65 29.80
C PRO A 567 52.96 -4.40 28.45
N ARG A 568 53.26 -3.10 28.22
CA ARG A 568 53.99 -2.52 27.08
C ARG A 568 55.40 -3.09 26.90
N GLN A 569 55.77 -3.36 25.63
CA GLN A 569 57.07 -3.11 24.97
C GLN A 569 56.93 -3.59 23.51
N SER A 570 56.97 -2.78 22.45
CA SER A 570 58.03 -1.97 21.82
C SER A 570 58.60 -2.64 20.54
N ARG A 571 58.65 -1.84 19.46
CA ARG A 571 59.46 -1.93 18.22
C ARG A 571 58.95 -2.75 17.01
N ARG A 572 58.42 -1.98 16.03
CA ARG A 572 58.78 -1.81 14.59
C ARG A 572 59.21 -3.02 13.68
N PRO A 573 59.06 -2.88 12.34
CA PRO A 573 58.47 -3.88 11.45
C PRO A 573 59.46 -4.52 10.46
N SER A 574 59.03 -5.56 9.74
CA SER A 574 59.70 -6.02 8.52
C SER A 574 58.72 -6.45 7.43
N LEU A 575 59.04 -6.02 6.21
CA LEU A 575 58.40 -6.18 4.92
C LEU A 575 58.65 -7.54 4.26
N GLY A 576 57.77 -7.86 3.30
CA GLY A 576 58.05 -8.64 2.09
C GLY A 576 57.81 -10.15 2.20
N LEU A 577 57.55 -10.90 1.13
CA LEU A 577 57.39 -10.66 -0.31
C LEU A 577 57.25 -12.08 -0.93
N PHE A 578 56.54 -12.20 -2.06
CA PHE A 578 56.47 -13.39 -2.96
C PHE A 578 55.84 -14.69 -2.41
N SER A 579 55.38 -15.64 -3.21
CA SER A 579 54.62 -15.69 -4.48
C SER A 579 54.32 -17.17 -4.73
N GLU A 580 53.34 -17.41 -5.58
CA GLU A 580 53.27 -18.53 -6.53
C GLU A 580 52.73 -19.93 -6.12
N GLN A 581 51.73 -20.30 -6.94
CA GLN A 581 51.46 -21.61 -7.55
C GLN A 581 50.53 -22.62 -6.85
N SER A 582 49.37 -22.78 -7.49
CA SER A 582 48.38 -23.87 -7.50
C SER A 582 49.00 -25.20 -8.04
N PRO A 583 48.26 -26.29 -8.36
CA PRO A 583 46.82 -26.58 -8.22
C PRO A 583 46.51 -28.02 -7.69
N GLY A 584 45.23 -28.36 -7.57
CA GLY A 584 44.81 -29.77 -7.74
C GLY A 584 43.54 -30.24 -7.04
N ALA A 585 42.63 -30.74 -7.88
CA ALA A 585 41.69 -31.85 -7.67
C ALA A 585 40.31 -31.60 -7.00
N THR A 586 39.32 -31.41 -7.89
CA THR A 586 38.09 -32.22 -8.04
C THR A 586 37.71 -33.21 -6.92
N GLN A 587 36.54 -33.02 -6.32
CA GLN A 587 35.28 -33.71 -6.66
C GLN A 587 34.08 -32.88 -6.21
#